data_AF-A0A442J1C4-F1
#
_entry.id   AF-A0A442J1C4-F1
#
_cell.length_a   1.000
_cell.length_b   1.000
_cell.length_c   1.000
_cell.angle_alpha   90.00
_cell.angle_beta   90.00
_cell.angle_gamma   90.00
#
_symmetry.space_group_name_H-M   'P 1'
#
loop_
_entity.id
_entity.type
_entity.pdbx_description
1 polymer ?
#
loop_
_entity_poly.entity_id
_entity_poly.type
_entity_poly.pdbx_seq_one_letter_code
_entity_poly.pdbx_strand_id
1 'polypeptide(L)'
;MSFHLFPTAPQIGTAIIYSPNSGYNFAHRDDNAYFSKPGRKSRNTAIRKRKDNEFTFIGEPHNAPDGWVLVIRVSSDTHVAIFLYRGTNFFPLENGSSYAKASSDFDIATIAIECFRRNGMDADEVAKFLAGSGL
;
A
#
# COMPACT_ATOMS: atom_id res chain seq x y z
N MET A 1 -28.25 12.16 4.08
CA MET A 1 -27.09 11.84 3.22
C MET A 1 -25.87 11.79 4.12
N SER A 2 -25.28 10.62 4.35
CA SER A 2 -23.99 10.53 5.05
C SER A 2 -22.91 11.07 4.12
N PHE A 3 -22.27 12.16 4.52
CA PHE A 3 -21.02 12.57 3.92
C PHE A 3 -19.97 11.53 4.33
N HIS A 4 -19.68 10.57 3.44
CA HIS A 4 -18.41 9.88 3.52
C HIS A 4 -17.33 10.94 3.22
N LEU A 5 -16.77 11.52 4.28
CA LEU A 5 -15.73 12.55 4.19
C LEU A 5 -14.47 12.07 3.45
N PHE A 6 -14.36 10.76 3.19
CA PHE A 6 -13.23 10.16 2.51
C PHE A 6 -13.70 9.01 1.60
N PRO A 7 -13.18 8.91 0.36
CA PRO A 7 -13.47 7.78 -0.51
C PRO A 7 -12.96 6.48 0.14
N THR A 8 -13.76 5.41 0.05
CA THR A 8 -13.41 4.06 0.51
C THR A 8 -12.25 3.49 -0.31
N ALA A 9 -11.50 2.51 0.21
CA ALA A 9 -10.37 1.91 -0.51
C ALA A 9 -10.69 1.43 -1.95
N PRO A 10 -11.90 0.91 -2.25
CA PRO A 10 -12.34 0.63 -3.63
C PRO A 10 -12.65 1.87 -4.47
N GLN A 11 -13.19 2.94 -3.86
CA GLN A 11 -13.41 4.24 -4.53
C GLN A 11 -12.09 4.94 -4.86
N ILE A 12 -11.03 4.62 -4.11
CA ILE A 12 -9.67 5.08 -4.36
C ILE A 12 -9.04 4.28 -5.51
N GLY A 13 -9.48 3.04 -5.75
CA GLY A 13 -9.51 2.39 -7.07
C GLY A 13 -8.20 2.19 -7.84
N THR A 14 -7.06 2.72 -7.41
CA THR A 14 -5.83 2.68 -8.20
C THR A 14 -4.81 1.80 -7.52
N ALA A 15 -4.90 0.50 -7.81
CA ALA A 15 -3.69 -0.30 -7.85
C ALA A 15 -2.78 0.34 -8.91
N ILE A 16 -1.68 0.95 -8.48
CA ILE A 16 -0.70 1.51 -9.39
C ILE A 16 0.33 0.43 -9.68
N ILE A 17 0.46 0.12 -10.96
CA ILE A 17 1.55 -0.72 -11.46
C ILE A 17 2.71 0.20 -11.82
N TYR A 18 3.90 -0.08 -11.29
CA TYR A 18 5.09 0.70 -11.58
C TYR A 18 6.32 -0.19 -11.73
N SER A 19 7.30 0.34 -12.45
CA SER A 19 8.50 -0.34 -12.93
C SER A 19 9.66 0.67 -12.99
N PRO A 20 10.90 0.24 -13.34
CA PRO A 20 12.03 1.17 -13.49
C PRO A 20 11.78 2.30 -14.49
N ASN A 21 10.90 2.08 -15.46
CA ASN A 21 10.64 2.97 -16.59
C ASN A 21 9.36 3.81 -16.43
N SER A 22 8.61 3.64 -15.33
CA SER A 22 7.44 4.47 -15.07
C SER A 22 7.84 5.83 -14.47
N GLY A 23 6.88 6.76 -14.40
CA GLY A 23 7.04 8.02 -13.66
C GLY A 23 7.30 7.84 -12.15
N TYR A 24 7.32 6.60 -11.65
CA TYR A 24 7.50 6.22 -10.25
C TYR A 24 8.82 5.46 -10.03
N ASN A 25 9.85 5.69 -10.85
CA ASN A 25 11.15 5.02 -10.74
C ASN A 25 11.81 5.16 -9.35
N PHE A 26 11.61 6.29 -8.65
CA PHE A 26 12.08 6.50 -7.29
C PHE A 26 11.34 5.60 -6.28
N ALA A 27 10.04 5.39 -6.46
CA ALA A 27 9.28 4.41 -5.68
C ALA A 27 9.83 3.00 -5.93
N HIS A 28 9.96 2.62 -7.21
CA HIS A 28 10.47 1.33 -7.62
C HIS A 28 11.84 1.00 -7.02
N ARG A 29 12.80 1.94 -7.08
CA ARG A 29 14.16 1.76 -6.57
C ARG A 29 14.20 1.51 -5.07
N ASP A 30 13.48 2.31 -4.29
CA ASP A 30 13.50 2.17 -2.83
C ASP A 30 12.79 0.88 -2.38
N ASP A 31 11.74 0.48 -3.09
CA ASP A 31 11.02 -0.77 -2.84
C ASP A 31 11.91 -1.97 -3.13
N ASN A 32 12.64 -1.96 -4.24
CA ASN A 32 13.62 -3.00 -4.53
C ASN A 32 14.76 -3.06 -3.50
N ALA A 33 15.23 -1.90 -3.04
CA ALA A 33 16.23 -1.85 -1.97
C ALA A 33 15.71 -2.48 -0.68
N TYR A 34 14.43 -2.24 -0.34
CA TYR A 34 13.78 -2.86 0.81
C TYR A 34 13.64 -4.38 0.69
N PHE A 35 13.09 -4.87 -0.43
CA PHE A 35 12.89 -6.31 -0.66
C PHE A 35 14.21 -7.09 -0.79
N SER A 36 15.31 -6.41 -1.14
CA SER A 36 16.64 -7.02 -1.25
C SER A 36 17.34 -7.24 0.09
N LYS A 37 16.84 -6.65 1.20
CA LYS A 37 17.45 -6.78 2.53
C LYS A 37 17.50 -8.24 3.00
N PRO A 38 18.55 -8.67 3.71
CA PRO A 38 18.59 -9.97 4.39
C PRO A 38 17.35 -10.14 5.29
N GLY A 39 16.69 -11.29 5.21
CA GLY A 39 15.43 -11.56 5.92
C GLY A 39 14.14 -11.09 5.20
N ARG A 40 14.26 -10.32 4.11
CA ARG A 40 13.13 -9.89 3.28
C ARG A 40 13.09 -10.55 1.89
N LYS A 41 14.17 -11.22 1.46
CA LYS A 41 14.28 -11.78 0.09
C LYS A 41 13.15 -12.74 -0.30
N SER A 42 12.62 -13.51 0.66
CA SER A 42 11.50 -14.45 0.46
C SER A 42 10.13 -13.79 0.55
N ARG A 43 10.06 -12.49 0.86
CA ARG A 43 8.82 -11.73 1.05
C ARG A 43 8.54 -10.92 -0.19
N ASN A 44 7.27 -10.93 -0.60
CA ASN A 44 6.81 -10.17 -1.75
C ASN A 44 5.85 -9.05 -1.36
N THR A 45 5.56 -8.87 -0.07
CA THR A 45 4.64 -7.83 0.39
C THR A 45 5.29 -6.94 1.45
N ALA A 46 4.91 -5.66 1.44
CA ALA A 46 5.35 -4.65 2.39
C ALA A 46 4.27 -3.59 2.59
N ILE A 47 4.22 -2.97 3.77
CA ILE A 47 3.42 -1.76 3.99
C ILE A 47 4.38 -0.60 4.16
N ARG A 48 4.15 0.50 3.44
CA ARG A 48 4.98 1.70 3.56
C ARG A 48 4.17 2.98 3.49
N LYS A 49 4.79 4.05 3.97
CA LYS A 49 4.28 5.41 3.75
C LYS A 49 4.18 5.66 2.24
N ARG A 50 3.06 6.26 1.84
CA ARG A 50 2.84 6.81 0.51
C ARG A 50 3.93 7.83 0.26
N LYS A 51 4.54 7.80 -0.93
CA LYS A 51 5.47 8.85 -1.34
C LYS A 51 4.71 10.04 -1.92
N ASP A 52 5.29 11.23 -1.83
CA ASP A 52 4.70 12.43 -2.42
C ASP A 52 4.43 12.21 -3.92
N ASN A 53 3.24 12.62 -4.36
CA ASN A 53 2.76 12.51 -5.75
C ASN A 53 2.67 11.09 -6.32
N GLU A 54 2.78 10.06 -5.49
CA GLU A 54 2.69 8.67 -5.94
C GLU A 54 1.28 8.31 -6.41
N PHE A 55 0.26 8.92 -5.80
CA PHE A 55 -1.14 8.76 -6.18
C PHE A 55 -1.77 10.15 -6.22
N THR A 56 -2.19 10.60 -7.40
CA THR A 56 -3.06 11.78 -7.51
C THR A 56 -4.48 11.26 -7.52
N PHE A 57 -5.22 11.41 -6.42
CA PHE A 57 -6.61 11.00 -6.41
C PHE A 57 -7.39 12.01 -7.22
N ILE A 58 -8.37 11.53 -7.99
CA ILE A 58 -9.34 12.42 -8.63
C ILE A 58 -10.08 13.15 -7.50
N GLY A 59 -9.87 14.47 -7.39
CA GLY A 59 -10.46 15.29 -6.34
C GLY A 59 -9.70 15.29 -5.00
N GLU A 60 -8.47 14.77 -4.90
CA GLU A 60 -7.66 15.03 -3.71
C GLU A 60 -7.30 16.53 -3.64
N PRO A 61 -7.51 17.19 -2.49
CA PRO A 61 -6.94 18.51 -2.28
C PRO A 61 -5.41 18.42 -2.39
N HIS A 62 -4.77 19.46 -2.92
CA HIS A 62 -3.31 19.58 -3.09
C HIS A 62 -2.49 19.34 -1.79
N ASN A 63 -3.13 19.17 -0.63
CA ASN A 63 -2.55 18.97 0.69
C ASN A 63 -3.09 17.72 1.41
N ALA A 64 -3.49 16.69 0.66
CA ALA A 64 -4.00 15.47 1.29
C ALA A 64 -2.94 14.82 2.20
N PRO A 65 -3.30 14.43 3.43
CA PRO A 65 -2.35 13.90 4.40
C PRO A 65 -1.67 12.63 3.88
N ASP A 66 -0.43 12.39 4.31
CA ASP A 66 0.28 11.16 3.96
C ASP A 66 -0.55 9.94 4.34
N GLY A 67 -0.53 8.96 3.44
CA GLY A 67 -1.20 7.68 3.66
C GLY A 67 -0.22 6.53 3.71
N TRP A 68 -0.78 5.34 3.78
CA TRP A 68 -0.06 4.08 3.74
C TRP A 68 -0.55 3.26 2.57
N VAL A 69 0.39 2.55 1.95
CA VAL A 69 0.13 1.67 0.82
C VAL A 69 0.68 0.27 1.09
N LEU A 70 -0.04 -0.72 0.61
CA LEU A 70 0.41 -2.08 0.44
C LEU A 70 1.20 -2.15 -0.87
N VAL A 71 2.47 -2.51 -0.79
CA VAL A 71 3.31 -2.77 -1.94
C VAL A 71 3.47 -4.27 -2.10
N ILE A 72 3.20 -4.74 -3.31
CA ILE A 72 3.36 -6.13 -3.74
C ILE A 72 4.43 -6.16 -4.83
N ARG A 73 5.52 -6.88 -4.59
CA ARG A 73 6.53 -7.17 -5.60
C ARG A 73 6.06 -8.36 -6.44
N VAL A 74 5.61 -8.08 -7.66
CA VAL A 74 5.20 -9.11 -8.62
C VAL A 74 6.43 -9.72 -9.28
N SER A 75 7.41 -8.90 -9.62
CA SER A 75 8.72 -9.30 -10.13
C SER A 75 9.80 -8.30 -9.70
N SER A 76 11.06 -8.53 -10.07
CA SER A 76 12.14 -7.55 -9.85
C SER A 76 11.90 -6.20 -10.53
N ASP A 77 11.09 -6.19 -11.58
CA ASP A 77 10.88 -5.02 -12.45
C ASP A 77 9.44 -4.50 -12.39
N THR A 78 8.57 -5.11 -11.58
CA THR A 78 7.16 -4.75 -11.54
C THR A 78 6.61 -4.87 -10.13
N HIS A 79 6.11 -3.74 -9.62
CA HIS A 79 5.45 -3.63 -8.34
C HIS A 79 4.02 -3.14 -8.53
N VAL A 80 3.17 -3.53 -7.59
CA VAL A 80 1.81 -3.03 -7.44
C VAL A 80 1.72 -2.31 -6.10
N ALA A 81 1.23 -1.09 -6.08
CA ALA A 81 0.93 -0.37 -4.84
C ALA A 81 -0.56 -0.08 -4.73
N ILE A 82 -1.13 -0.43 -3.58
CA ILE A 82 -2.56 -0.32 -3.28
C ILE A 82 -2.70 0.55 -2.04
N PHE A 83 -3.58 1.54 -2.11
CA PHE A 83 -3.84 2.41 -0.97
C PHE A 83 -4.55 1.66 0.17
N LEU A 84 -4.03 1.76 1.40
CA LEU A 84 -4.59 1.11 2.59
C LEU A 84 -5.27 2.07 3.56
N TYR A 85 -4.62 3.18 3.89
CA TYR A 85 -5.09 4.06 4.98
C TYR A 85 -4.59 5.51 4.84
N ARG A 86 -5.42 6.49 5.21
CA ARG A 86 -5.05 7.92 5.27
C ARG A 86 -4.66 8.33 6.68
N GLY A 87 -3.40 8.73 6.88
CA GLY A 87 -2.88 9.26 8.13
C GLY A 87 -1.41 8.89 8.39
N THR A 88 -0.67 9.81 9.02
CA THR A 88 0.80 9.80 9.06
C THR A 88 1.42 8.81 10.07
N ASN A 89 0.65 8.34 11.06
CA ASN A 89 1.15 7.58 12.22
C ASN A 89 0.40 6.27 12.48
N PHE A 90 -0.17 5.66 11.44
CA PHE A 90 -1.01 4.48 11.63
C PHE A 90 -0.21 3.21 11.94
N PHE A 91 0.95 3.02 11.31
CA PHE A 91 1.81 1.88 11.59
C PHE A 91 3.12 2.29 12.27
N PRO A 92 3.59 1.51 13.26
CA PRO A 92 4.93 1.69 13.78
C PRO A 92 5.94 1.42 12.67
N LEU A 93 6.92 2.31 12.53
CA LEU A 93 7.96 2.21 11.51
C LEU A 93 9.07 1.23 11.94
N GLU A 94 9.65 0.54 10.97
CA GLU A 94 10.96 -0.08 11.14
C GLU A 94 12.03 1.02 11.22
N ASN A 95 12.95 0.93 12.19
CA ASN A 95 13.94 1.97 12.50
C ASN A 95 14.60 2.55 11.25
N GLY A 96 14.50 3.87 11.07
CA GLY A 96 15.12 4.61 9.96
C GLY A 96 14.52 4.31 8.58
N SER A 97 13.39 3.60 8.49
CA SER A 97 12.70 3.28 7.24
C SER A 97 11.31 3.91 7.16
N SER A 98 10.78 4.06 5.95
CA SER A 98 9.39 4.44 5.68
C SER A 98 8.41 3.24 5.68
N TYR A 99 8.87 2.08 6.13
CA TYR A 99 8.12 0.82 6.11
C TYR A 99 7.56 0.47 7.50
N ALA A 100 6.39 -0.14 7.51
CA ALA A 100 5.79 -0.65 8.73
C ALA A 100 6.62 -1.82 9.30
N LYS A 101 6.68 -1.88 10.63
CA LYS A 101 7.24 -3.01 11.36
C LYS A 101 6.27 -4.20 11.28
N ALA A 102 6.52 -5.10 10.34
CA ALA A 102 5.81 -6.37 10.18
C ALA A 102 6.79 -7.53 10.04
N SER A 103 6.59 -8.62 10.80
CA SER A 103 7.52 -9.75 10.89
C SER A 103 7.29 -10.81 9.82
N SER A 104 6.07 -10.91 9.28
CA SER A 104 5.70 -11.85 8.22
C SER A 104 4.76 -11.22 7.17
N ASP A 105 4.52 -11.93 6.08
CA ASP A 105 3.50 -11.57 5.08
C ASP A 105 2.08 -11.82 5.63
N PHE A 106 1.93 -12.76 6.57
CA PHE A 106 0.69 -12.97 7.32
C PHE A 106 0.33 -11.76 8.21
N ASP A 107 1.33 -11.16 8.88
CA ASP A 107 1.12 -9.93 9.66
C ASP A 107 0.64 -8.79 8.76
N ILE A 108 1.23 -8.66 7.57
CA ILE A 108 0.85 -7.67 6.57
C ILE A 108 -0.58 -7.89 6.10
N ALA A 109 -0.95 -9.13 5.76
CA ALA A 109 -2.30 -9.45 5.32
C ALA A 109 -3.32 -9.12 6.42
N THR A 110 -3.05 -9.48 7.67
CA THR A 110 -3.90 -9.17 8.83
C THR A 110 -4.09 -7.67 9.01
N ILE A 111 -2.99 -6.92 8.90
CA ILE A 111 -3.01 -5.46 8.96
C ILE A 111 -3.86 -4.86 7.83
N ALA A 112 -3.66 -5.33 6.59
CA ALA A 112 -4.39 -4.84 5.43
C ALA A 112 -5.89 -5.11 5.58
N ILE A 113 -6.28 -6.32 6.00
CA ILE A 113 -7.67 -6.70 6.28
C ILE A 113 -8.28 -5.76 7.33
N GLU A 114 -7.60 -5.50 8.44
CA GLU A 114 -8.11 -4.61 9.48
C GLU A 114 -8.27 -3.16 8.97
N CYS A 115 -7.39 -2.70 8.08
CA CYS A 115 -7.53 -1.39 7.45
C CYS A 115 -8.75 -1.34 6.54
N PHE A 116 -8.93 -2.33 5.68
CA PHE A 116 -10.10 -2.40 4.81
C PHE A 116 -11.40 -2.46 5.63
N ARG A 117 -11.43 -3.26 6.71
CA ARG A 117 -12.56 -3.34 7.65
C ARG A 117 -12.90 -1.99 8.27
N ARG A 118 -11.89 -1.24 8.74
CA ARG A 118 -12.08 0.11 9.31
C ARG A 118 -12.53 1.14 8.29
N ASN A 119 -12.22 0.92 7.01
CA ASN A 119 -12.70 1.75 5.90
C ASN A 119 -14.06 1.27 5.34
N GLY A 120 -14.74 0.34 6.03
CA GLY A 120 -16.10 -0.09 5.69
C GLY A 120 -16.19 -1.19 4.63
N MET A 121 -15.12 -1.95 4.38
CA MET A 121 -15.17 -3.15 3.54
C MET A 121 -15.34 -4.41 4.39
N ASP A 122 -16.20 -5.32 3.97
CA ASP A 122 -16.36 -6.60 4.66
C ASP A 122 -15.16 -7.54 4.36
N ALA A 123 -14.83 -8.45 5.28
CA ALA A 123 -13.74 -9.41 5.13
C ALA A 123 -13.89 -10.27 3.86
N ASP A 124 -15.13 -10.61 3.47
CA ASP A 124 -15.43 -11.34 2.24
C ASP A 124 -15.19 -10.50 0.97
N GLU A 125 -15.37 -9.19 1.04
CA GLU A 125 -15.04 -8.26 -0.05
C GLU A 125 -13.53 -8.08 -0.18
N VAL A 126 -12.82 -8.05 0.95
CA VAL A 126 -11.35 -8.01 0.99
C VAL A 126 -10.76 -9.29 0.39
N ALA A 127 -11.27 -10.45 0.77
CA ALA A 127 -10.82 -11.73 0.24
C ALA A 127 -11.03 -11.82 -1.29
N LYS A 128 -12.18 -11.34 -1.80
CA LYS A 128 -12.45 -11.26 -3.24
C LYS A 128 -11.55 -10.27 -3.95
N PHE A 129 -11.25 -9.12 -3.35
CA PHE A 129 -10.33 -8.13 -3.90
C PHE A 129 -8.91 -8.69 -4.02
N LEU A 130 -8.41 -9.35 -2.97
CA LEU A 130 -7.10 -9.99 -2.97
C LEU A 130 -7.03 -11.16 -3.97
N ALA A 131 -8.06 -12.02 -4.02
CA ALA A 131 -8.12 -13.15 -4.95
C ALA A 131 -8.29 -12.72 -6.42
N GLY A 132 -9.06 -11.66 -6.69
CA GLY A 132 -9.23 -11.10 -8.03
C GLY A 132 -7.98 -10.35 -8.54
N SER A 133 -7.06 -10.01 -7.64
CA SER A 133 -5.78 -9.35 -7.98
C SER A 133 -4.67 -10.34 -8.37
N GLY A 134 -4.95 -11.65 -8.38
CA GLY A 134 -3.97 -12.67 -8.76
C GLY A 134 -2.84 -12.87 -7.73
N LEU A 135 -3.13 -12.65 -6.44
CA LEU A 135 -2.32 -13.14 -5.32
C LEU A 135 -2.66 -14.59 -4.98
#